data_AF-A0AAW2I6S2-F1
#
_entry.id   AF-A0AAW2I6S2-F1
#
_cell.length_a   1.000
_cell.length_b   1.000
_cell.length_c   1.000
_cell.angle_alpha   90.00
_cell.angle_beta   90.00
_cell.angle_gamma   90.00
#
_symmetry.space_group_name_H-M   'P 1'
#
loop_
_entity.id
_entity.type
_entity.pdbx_description
1 polymer ?
#
loop_
_entity_poly.entity_id
_entity_poly.type
_entity_poly.pdbx_seq_one_letter_code
_entity_poly.pdbx_strand_id
1 'polypeptide(L)'
;MADELPLNFRTPAIAEYDVTRDPMEHLSRFENAALLHRYTDGIKYRVFVTTFTRAAQQWKLRKTELSLFAVRQKDDEPLKEYLQRFNAAALEVPAATQEVKASAFSQGLLDGDFFKSLAKKPVAKFDALLARAVKYINMEEAQAAKKEIKEETPSKKPRVDLRERKPPFQRVNAVYTPLTVPITQAFMAVEEKD
;
A
#
# COMPACT_ATOMS: atom_id res chain seq x y z
N MET A 1 -38.17 7.37 -12.93
CA MET A 1 -38.09 8.71 -12.31
C MET A 1 -38.12 8.47 -10.80
N ALA A 2 -37.26 9.14 -10.03
CA ALA A 2 -37.34 9.04 -8.57
C ALA A 2 -38.54 9.86 -8.09
N ASP A 3 -39.42 9.28 -7.29
CA ASP A 3 -40.54 10.02 -6.69
C ASP A 3 -39.98 11.15 -5.80
N GLU A 4 -40.39 12.38 -6.10
CA GLU A 4 -39.97 13.57 -5.36
C GLU A 4 -40.71 13.67 -4.02
N LEU A 5 -39.99 14.07 -2.98
CA LEU A 5 -40.60 14.34 -1.67
C LEU A 5 -41.41 15.64 -1.76
N PRO A 6 -42.61 15.70 -1.13
CA PRO A 6 -43.39 16.93 -1.08
C PRO A 6 -42.58 18.09 -0.48
N LEU A 7 -42.80 19.31 -0.98
CA LEU A 7 -42.07 20.51 -0.53
C LEU A 7 -42.20 20.80 0.97
N ASN A 8 -43.28 20.33 1.60
CA ASN A 8 -43.57 20.47 3.04
C ASN A 8 -43.43 19.15 3.81
N PHE A 9 -42.54 18.27 3.35
CA PHE A 9 -42.33 16.97 3.96
C PHE A 9 -41.97 17.09 5.44
N ARG A 10 -42.74 16.39 6.29
CA ARG A 10 -42.42 16.21 7.71
C ARG A 10 -42.10 14.75 7.94
N THR A 11 -41.07 14.50 8.73
CA THR A 11 -40.77 13.15 9.19
C THR A 11 -41.94 12.61 10.00
N PRO A 12 -42.30 11.33 9.83
CA PRO A 12 -43.37 10.73 10.60
C PRO A 12 -43.02 10.76 12.08
N ALA A 13 -43.96 11.16 12.93
CA ALA A 13 -43.79 11.27 14.38
C ALA A 13 -43.88 9.88 15.05
N ILE A 14 -42.96 8.98 14.69
CA ILE A 14 -42.80 7.68 15.33
C ILE A 14 -41.52 7.66 16.16
N ALA A 15 -41.49 6.84 17.22
CA ALA A 15 -40.30 6.68 18.03
C ALA A 15 -39.14 6.15 17.17
N GLU A 16 -37.93 6.69 17.39
CA GLU A 16 -36.75 6.22 16.66
C GLU A 16 -36.42 4.75 16.97
N TYR A 17 -35.97 4.02 15.94
CA TYR A 17 -35.51 2.65 16.07
C TYR A 17 -34.01 2.58 16.40
N ASP A 18 -33.65 1.91 17.49
CA ASP A 18 -32.27 1.80 18.00
C ASP A 18 -31.63 0.41 17.76
N VAL A 19 -32.27 -0.45 16.96
CA VAL A 19 -31.85 -1.85 16.69
C VAL A 19 -31.99 -2.80 17.89
N THR A 20 -32.45 -2.33 19.05
CA THR A 20 -32.64 -3.18 20.25
C THR A 20 -34.11 -3.58 20.48
N ARG A 21 -35.03 -2.79 19.92
CA ARG A 21 -36.48 -3.03 19.98
C ARG A 21 -36.92 -4.05 18.93
N ASP A 22 -38.14 -4.56 19.09
CA ASP A 22 -38.76 -5.46 18.10
C ASP A 22 -38.85 -4.78 16.72
N PRO A 23 -38.15 -5.30 15.68
CA PRO A 23 -38.20 -4.75 14.34
C PRO A 23 -39.61 -4.78 13.73
N MET A 24 -40.43 -5.78 14.07
CA MET A 24 -41.78 -5.94 13.51
C MET A 24 -42.74 -4.89 14.05
N GLU A 25 -42.62 -4.56 15.33
CA GLU A 25 -43.39 -3.47 15.95
C GLU A 25 -43.04 -2.12 15.31
N HIS A 26 -41.74 -1.84 15.11
CA HIS A 26 -41.30 -0.60 14.46
C HIS A 26 -41.80 -0.51 13.01
N LEU A 27 -41.75 -1.62 12.28
CA LEU A 27 -42.27 -1.70 10.92
C LEU A 27 -43.77 -1.40 10.88
N SER A 28 -44.58 -2.01 11.75
CA SER A 28 -46.03 -1.76 11.79
C SER A 28 -46.34 -0.29 12.10
N ARG A 29 -45.64 0.33 13.06
CA ARG A 29 -45.80 1.75 13.38
C ARG A 29 -45.46 2.64 12.19
N PHE A 30 -44.38 2.31 11.47
CA PHE A 30 -44.01 3.02 10.26
C PHE A 30 -45.03 2.84 9.13
N GLU A 31 -45.54 1.64 8.92
CA GLU A 31 -46.55 1.36 7.89
C GLU A 31 -47.84 2.16 8.13
N ASN A 32 -48.28 2.25 9.38
CA ASN A 32 -49.42 3.09 9.76
C ASN A 32 -49.17 4.58 9.45
N ALA A 33 -47.99 5.09 9.79
CA ALA A 33 -47.62 6.46 9.47
C ALA A 33 -47.50 6.69 7.95
N ALA A 34 -46.89 5.76 7.22
CA ALA A 34 -46.73 5.81 5.78
C ALA A 34 -48.07 5.81 5.04
N LEU A 35 -49.05 5.05 5.55
CA LEU A 35 -50.42 5.03 5.04
C LEU A 35 -51.09 6.40 5.23
N LEU A 36 -50.98 6.99 6.42
CA LEU A 36 -51.55 8.32 6.72
C LEU A 36 -50.94 9.43 5.86
N HIS A 37 -49.64 9.36 5.61
CA HIS A 37 -48.93 10.31 4.75
C HIS A 37 -49.00 9.98 3.25
N ARG A 38 -49.66 8.88 2.87
CA ARG A 38 -49.81 8.40 1.48
C ARG A 38 -48.48 8.25 0.73
N TYR A 39 -47.46 7.72 1.41
CA TYR A 39 -46.16 7.48 0.78
C TYR A 39 -46.27 6.43 -0.34
N THR A 40 -45.67 6.71 -1.49
CA THR A 40 -45.39 5.71 -2.53
C THR A 40 -44.28 4.78 -2.05
N ASP A 41 -44.15 3.60 -2.65
CA ASP A 41 -43.11 2.63 -2.23
C ASP A 41 -41.69 3.19 -2.37
N GLY A 42 -41.44 4.05 -3.38
CA GLY A 42 -40.18 4.77 -3.54
C GLY A 42 -39.88 5.75 -2.40
N ILE A 43 -40.91 6.42 -1.87
CA ILE A 43 -40.78 7.34 -0.73
C ILE A 43 -40.66 6.55 0.59
N LYS A 44 -41.42 5.46 0.76
CA LYS A 44 -41.42 4.64 1.98
C LYS A 44 -40.02 4.22 2.38
N TYR A 45 -39.23 3.67 1.47
CA TYR A 45 -37.86 3.24 1.80
C TYR A 45 -36.98 4.39 2.28
N ARG A 46 -37.04 5.54 1.59
CA ARG A 46 -36.24 6.73 1.94
C ARG A 46 -36.62 7.29 3.30
N VAL A 47 -37.92 7.38 3.59
CA VAL A 47 -38.41 7.89 4.87
C VAL A 47 -38.20 6.89 5.99
N PHE A 48 -38.34 5.58 5.73
CA PHE A 48 -38.14 4.55 6.73
C PHE A 48 -36.76 4.64 7.37
N VAL A 49 -35.71 4.81 6.57
CA VAL A 49 -34.33 4.96 7.08
C VAL A 49 -34.19 6.19 7.99
N THR A 50 -34.94 7.27 7.76
CA THR A 50 -34.90 8.46 8.63
C THR A 50 -35.50 8.23 10.02
N THR A 51 -36.28 7.16 10.20
CA THR A 51 -36.89 6.81 11.50
C THR A 51 -35.97 5.99 12.41
N PHE A 52 -34.74 5.74 11.97
CA PHE A 52 -33.74 5.00 12.73
C PHE A 52 -32.87 6.01 13.47
N THR A 53 -32.45 5.68 14.69
CA THR A 53 -31.44 6.48 15.39
C THR A 53 -30.19 6.63 14.54
N ARG A 54 -29.39 7.67 14.77
CA ARG A 54 -28.13 7.86 14.01
C ARG A 54 -27.22 6.63 14.06
N ALA A 55 -27.14 5.95 15.21
CA ALA A 55 -26.39 4.70 15.36
C ALA A 55 -27.01 3.57 14.51
N ALA A 56 -28.33 3.46 14.52
CA ALA A 56 -29.13 2.57 13.67
C ALA A 56 -29.27 3.05 12.21
N GLN A 57 -28.70 4.17 11.80
CA GLN A 57 -28.51 4.47 10.38
C GLN A 57 -27.12 4.01 9.96
N GLN A 58 -26.16 4.18 10.85
CA GLN A 58 -24.77 3.78 10.65
C GLN A 58 -24.55 2.27 10.72
N TRP A 59 -25.33 1.49 11.48
CA TRP A 59 -25.20 0.02 11.56
C TRP A 59 -25.25 -0.67 10.19
N LYS A 60 -26.13 -0.22 9.27
CA LYS A 60 -26.23 -0.74 7.90
C LYS A 60 -24.95 -0.46 7.09
N LEU A 61 -24.21 0.57 7.47
CA LEU A 61 -22.93 0.96 6.90
C LEU A 61 -21.73 0.41 7.71
N ARG A 62 -21.96 -0.29 8.84
CA ARG A 62 -20.86 -0.80 9.65
C ARG A 62 -20.18 -1.94 8.90
N LYS A 63 -18.96 -1.67 8.50
CA LYS A 63 -18.04 -2.67 7.96
C LYS A 63 -17.63 -3.64 9.06
N THR A 64 -17.64 -4.93 8.73
CA THR A 64 -17.19 -6.02 9.61
C THR A 64 -15.76 -6.41 9.29
N GLU A 65 -15.14 -7.23 10.13
CA GLU A 65 -13.80 -7.79 9.87
C GLU A 65 -13.71 -8.48 8.50
N LEU A 66 -14.76 -9.19 8.10
CA LEU A 66 -14.86 -9.87 6.80
C LEU A 66 -14.77 -8.89 5.62
N SER A 67 -15.20 -7.64 5.79
CA SER A 67 -15.12 -6.64 4.72
C SER A 67 -13.67 -6.26 4.36
N LEU A 68 -12.70 -6.48 5.26
CA LEU A 68 -11.28 -6.25 4.96
C LEU A 68 -10.76 -7.25 3.92
N PHE A 69 -11.28 -8.47 3.90
CA PHE A 69 -10.90 -9.51 2.92
C PHE A 69 -11.41 -9.21 1.51
N ALA A 70 -12.38 -8.31 1.37
CA ALA A 70 -12.83 -7.83 0.06
C ALA A 70 -11.87 -6.78 -0.54
N VAL A 71 -10.96 -6.22 0.25
CA VAL A 71 -9.98 -5.24 -0.24
C VAL A 71 -8.82 -6.00 -0.88
N ARG A 72 -8.84 -6.10 -2.21
CA ARG A 72 -7.77 -6.73 -3.00
C ARG A 72 -6.95 -5.68 -3.73
N GLN A 73 -5.67 -5.97 -3.90
CA GLN A 73 -4.77 -5.24 -4.80
C GLN A 73 -5.17 -5.55 -6.23
N LYS A 74 -5.27 -4.51 -7.07
CA LYS A 74 -5.62 -4.64 -8.49
C LYS A 74 -4.35 -4.86 -9.32
N ASP A 75 -4.47 -5.49 -10.50
CA ASP A 75 -3.33 -5.88 -11.35
C ASP A 75 -2.34 -4.74 -11.65
N ASP A 76 -2.86 -3.54 -11.94
CA ASP A 76 -2.04 -2.35 -12.26
C ASP A 76 -1.81 -1.43 -11.07
N GLU A 77 -2.09 -1.89 -9.85
CA GLU A 77 -2.02 -1.04 -8.67
C GLU A 77 -0.73 -1.25 -7.87
N PRO A 78 0.08 -0.18 -7.69
CA PRO A 78 1.30 -0.28 -6.90
C PRO A 78 0.99 -0.56 -5.43
N LEU A 79 1.91 -1.23 -4.74
CA LEU A 79 1.75 -1.60 -3.33
C LEU A 79 1.39 -0.40 -2.43
N LYS A 80 1.91 0.79 -2.77
CA LYS A 80 1.65 2.05 -2.06
C LYS A 80 0.17 2.45 -2.08
N GLU A 81 -0.48 2.37 -3.24
CA GLU A 81 -1.91 2.71 -3.37
C GLU A 81 -2.80 1.66 -2.69
N TYR A 82 -2.46 0.38 -2.85
CA TYR A 82 -3.16 -0.70 -2.14
C TYR A 82 -3.07 -0.51 -0.63
N LEU A 83 -1.88 -0.23 -0.10
CA LEU A 83 -1.64 0.03 1.32
C LEU A 83 -2.48 1.18 1.85
N GLN A 84 -2.60 2.27 1.09
CA GLN A 84 -3.43 3.42 1.46
C GLN A 84 -4.91 3.05 1.53
N ARG A 85 -5.43 2.34 0.50
CA ARG A 85 -6.84 1.89 0.50
C ARG A 85 -7.13 0.91 1.62
N PHE A 86 -6.22 -0.04 1.87
CA PHE A 86 -6.38 -1.00 2.95
C PHE A 86 -6.38 -0.31 4.32
N ASN A 87 -5.47 0.64 4.54
CA ASN A 87 -5.45 1.42 5.79
C ASN A 87 -6.75 2.21 5.99
N ALA A 88 -7.29 2.84 4.95
CA ALA A 88 -8.58 3.53 5.03
C ALA A 88 -9.71 2.56 5.43
N ALA A 89 -9.77 1.37 4.81
CA ALA A 89 -10.74 0.35 5.16
C ALA A 89 -10.56 -0.19 6.60
N ALA A 90 -9.33 -0.35 7.06
CA ALA A 90 -9.01 -0.81 8.41
C ALA A 90 -9.42 0.18 9.51
N LEU A 91 -9.46 1.49 9.21
CA LEU A 91 -9.96 2.52 10.13
C LEU A 91 -11.48 2.47 10.30
N GLU A 92 -12.21 2.01 9.29
CA GLU A 92 -13.65 1.82 9.36
C GLU A 92 -14.06 0.58 10.17
N VAL A 93 -13.11 -0.32 10.46
CA VAL A 93 -13.31 -1.55 11.25
C VAL A 93 -12.39 -1.56 12.48
N PRO A 94 -12.62 -0.67 13.47
CA PRO A 94 -11.75 -0.56 14.65
C PRO A 94 -11.74 -1.81 15.53
N ALA A 95 -12.78 -2.64 15.46
CA ALA A 95 -12.86 -3.91 16.18
C ALA A 95 -11.90 -4.98 15.64
N ALA A 96 -11.43 -4.85 14.39
CA ALA A 96 -10.56 -5.83 13.77
C ALA A 96 -9.21 -5.94 14.47
N THR A 97 -8.83 -7.16 14.87
CA THR A 97 -7.54 -7.41 15.52
C THR A 97 -6.37 -7.19 14.56
N GLN A 98 -5.17 -7.06 15.12
CA GLN A 98 -3.94 -6.92 14.34
C GLN A 98 -3.68 -8.13 13.44
N GLU A 99 -4.05 -9.33 13.91
CA GLU A 99 -3.91 -10.60 13.19
C GLU A 99 -4.90 -10.69 12.03
N VAL A 100 -6.16 -10.30 12.25
CA VAL A 100 -7.19 -10.25 11.21
C VAL A 100 -6.79 -9.26 10.11
N LYS A 101 -6.32 -8.06 10.49
CA LYS A 101 -5.84 -7.05 9.53
C LYS A 101 -4.64 -7.57 8.74
N ALA A 102 -3.66 -8.21 9.39
CA ALA A 102 -2.49 -8.77 8.71
C ALA A 102 -2.85 -9.90 7.74
N SER A 103 -3.78 -10.77 8.14
CA SER A 103 -4.28 -11.87 7.30
C SER A 103 -5.03 -11.34 6.08
N ALA A 104 -6.00 -10.45 6.29
CA ALA A 104 -6.76 -9.82 5.21
C ALA A 104 -5.85 -9.06 4.24
N PHE A 105 -4.88 -8.29 4.76
CA PHE A 105 -3.91 -7.58 3.94
C PHE A 105 -3.12 -8.54 3.05
N SER A 106 -2.59 -9.62 3.64
CA SER A 106 -1.75 -10.59 2.94
C SER A 106 -2.53 -11.38 1.88
N GLN A 107 -3.80 -11.71 2.16
CA GLN A 107 -4.69 -12.41 1.22
C GLN A 107 -5.19 -11.51 0.08
N GLY A 108 -5.21 -10.20 0.30
CA GLY A 108 -5.57 -9.22 -0.72
C GLY A 108 -4.41 -8.84 -1.65
N LEU A 109 -3.16 -9.19 -1.33
CA LEU A 109 -2.01 -8.89 -2.18
C LEU A 109 -2.03 -9.67 -3.50
N LEU A 110 -1.46 -9.08 -4.54
CA LEU A 110 -1.07 -9.80 -5.74
C LEU A 110 0.18 -10.65 -5.52
N ASP A 111 0.37 -11.64 -6.40
CA ASP A 111 1.56 -12.49 -6.46
C ASP A 111 2.80 -11.71 -6.95
N GLY A 112 3.29 -10.82 -6.09
CA GLY A 112 4.48 -9.99 -6.32
C GLY A 112 5.65 -10.34 -5.41
N ASP A 113 6.75 -9.61 -5.57
CA ASP A 113 7.97 -9.84 -4.77
C ASP A 113 7.76 -9.53 -3.29
N PHE A 114 6.91 -8.54 -2.97
CA PHE A 114 6.51 -8.28 -1.59
C PHE A 114 5.76 -9.46 -0.98
N PHE A 115 4.77 -10.01 -1.67
CA PHE A 115 4.02 -11.21 -1.25
C PHE A 115 4.95 -12.41 -1.03
N LYS A 116 5.83 -12.71 -1.99
CA LYS A 116 6.84 -13.76 -1.85
C LYS A 116 7.74 -13.54 -0.62
N SER A 117 8.08 -12.29 -0.31
CA SER A 117 8.85 -11.95 0.88
C SER A 117 8.10 -12.28 2.18
N LEU A 118 6.78 -12.04 2.21
CA LEU A 118 5.92 -12.37 3.35
C LEU A 118 5.76 -13.88 3.49
N ALA A 119 5.57 -14.62 2.40
CA ALA A 119 5.49 -16.08 2.41
C ALA A 119 6.76 -16.71 3.00
N LYS A 120 7.94 -16.17 2.67
CA LYS A 120 9.23 -16.63 3.23
C LYS A 120 9.41 -16.28 4.71
N LYS A 121 8.89 -15.13 5.15
CA LYS A 121 9.03 -14.64 6.52
C LYS A 121 7.69 -14.06 6.96
N PRO A 122 6.77 -14.88 7.50
CA PRO A 122 5.44 -14.44 7.90
C PRO A 122 5.49 -13.35 8.96
N VAL A 123 4.51 -12.44 8.92
CA VAL A 123 4.35 -11.37 9.91
C VAL A 123 2.92 -11.40 10.43
N ALA A 124 2.75 -11.72 11.71
CA ALA A 124 1.43 -11.92 12.30
C ALA A 124 0.73 -10.61 12.72
N LYS A 125 1.50 -9.57 13.07
CA LYS A 125 0.96 -8.29 13.55
C LYS A 125 0.94 -7.26 12.43
N PHE A 126 -0.20 -6.59 12.26
CA PHE A 126 -0.40 -5.63 11.18
C PHE A 126 0.56 -4.44 11.24
N ASP A 127 0.86 -3.88 12.42
CA ASP A 127 1.81 -2.76 12.54
C ASP A 127 3.23 -3.13 12.05
N ALA A 128 3.68 -4.36 12.35
CA ALA A 128 4.97 -4.86 11.87
C ALA A 128 4.94 -5.11 10.35
N LEU A 129 3.78 -5.53 9.82
CA LEU A 129 3.56 -5.71 8.39
C LEU A 129 3.63 -4.35 7.67
N LEU A 130 2.95 -3.34 8.20
CA LEU A 130 2.99 -1.96 7.68
C LEU A 130 4.42 -1.42 7.63
N ALA A 131 5.18 -1.56 8.72
CA ALA A 131 6.57 -1.12 8.76
C ALA A 131 7.43 -1.80 7.68
N ARG A 132 7.14 -3.08 7.38
CA ARG A 132 7.83 -3.82 6.33
C ARG A 132 7.39 -3.39 4.93
N ALA A 133 6.10 -3.13 4.72
CA ALA A 133 5.56 -2.64 3.45
C ALA A 133 6.15 -1.26 3.10
N VAL A 134 6.18 -0.34 4.06
CA VAL A 134 6.78 0.99 3.87
C VAL A 134 8.27 0.89 3.52
N LYS A 135 9.03 0.03 4.20
CA LYS A 135 10.44 -0.21 3.86
C LYS A 135 10.61 -0.74 2.44
N TYR A 136 9.73 -1.64 2.01
CA TYR A 136 9.75 -2.18 0.66
C TYR A 136 9.43 -1.11 -0.39
N ILE A 137 8.38 -0.32 -0.17
CA ILE A 137 8.00 0.81 -1.05
C ILE A 137 9.16 1.79 -1.20
N ASN A 138 9.78 2.20 -0.09
CA ASN A 138 10.91 3.13 -0.13
C ASN A 138 12.12 2.54 -0.87
N MET A 139 12.36 1.23 -0.74
CA MET A 139 13.42 0.53 -1.48
C MET A 139 13.13 0.50 -2.99
N GLU A 140 11.89 0.23 -3.38
CA GLU A 140 11.43 0.20 -4.77
C GLU A 140 11.52 1.59 -5.42
N GLU A 141 11.06 2.63 -4.73
CA GLU A 141 11.17 4.03 -5.17
C GLU A 141 12.66 4.44 -5.34
N ALA A 142 13.53 4.06 -4.40
CA ALA A 142 14.97 4.34 -4.51
C ALA A 142 15.66 3.58 -5.66
N GLN A 143 15.15 2.40 -6.03
CA GLN A 143 15.65 1.65 -7.19
C GLN A 143 15.20 2.26 -8.51
N ALA A 144 13.96 2.75 -8.59
CA ALA A 144 13.43 3.44 -9.76
C ALA A 144 14.23 4.72 -10.06
N ALA A 145 14.47 5.56 -9.05
CA ALA A 145 15.25 6.79 -9.21
C ALA A 145 16.68 6.54 -9.75
N LYS A 146 17.32 5.43 -9.35
CA LYS A 146 18.65 5.05 -9.86
C LYS A 146 18.64 4.58 -11.31
N LYS A 147 17.50 4.07 -11.81
CA LYS A 147 17.36 3.66 -13.21
C LYS A 147 17.15 4.87 -14.11
N GLU A 148 16.33 5.84 -13.69
CA GLU A 148 16.10 7.10 -14.41
C GLU A 148 17.41 7.89 -14.59
N ILE A 149 18.21 8.04 -13.53
CA ILE A 149 19.53 8.72 -13.61
C ILE A 149 20.49 8.02 -14.60
N LYS A 150 20.40 6.69 -14.73
CA LYS A 150 21.22 5.91 -15.66
C LYS A 150 20.73 5.97 -17.11
N GLU A 151 19.44 6.19 -17.34
CA GLU A 151 18.89 6.39 -18.69
C GLU A 151 19.12 7.82 -19.21
N GLU A 152 19.13 8.83 -18.34
CA GLU A 152 19.43 10.22 -18.72
C GLU A 152 20.92 10.48 -19.01
N THR A 153 21.82 9.57 -18.65
CA THR A 153 23.23 9.63 -19.06
C THR A 153 23.51 8.66 -20.21
N PRO A 154 23.42 9.09 -21.49
CA PRO A 154 23.90 8.27 -22.59
C PRO A 154 25.42 8.18 -22.49
N SER A 155 25.92 7.04 -22.03
CA SER A 155 27.35 6.71 -22.08
C SER A 155 27.78 6.50 -23.54
N LYS A 156 27.91 7.58 -24.32
CA LYS A 156 28.69 7.56 -25.56
C LYS A 156 30.16 7.72 -25.19
N LYS A 157 30.84 6.60 -24.91
CA LYS A 157 32.30 6.56 -25.15
C LYS A 157 32.48 6.51 -26.68
N PRO A 158 33.11 7.51 -27.34
CA PRO A 158 33.47 7.35 -28.72
C PRO A 158 34.58 6.31 -28.79
N ARG A 159 34.28 5.18 -29.44
CA ARG A 159 35.28 4.21 -29.85
C ARG A 159 36.01 4.83 -31.04
N VAL A 160 37.10 5.55 -30.79
CA VAL A 160 37.96 6.07 -31.86
C VAL A 160 38.84 4.92 -32.31
N ASP A 161 38.43 4.31 -33.44
CA ASP A 161 39.20 3.31 -34.17
C ASP A 161 40.20 4.06 -35.07
N LEU A 162 41.34 4.49 -34.52
CA LEU A 162 42.43 5.08 -35.30
C LEU A 162 43.49 4.00 -35.60
N ARG A 163 43.18 3.15 -36.59
CA ARG A 163 44.19 2.33 -37.27
C ARG A 163 45.04 3.23 -38.16
N GLU A 164 46.04 3.88 -37.58
CA GLU A 164 47.18 4.41 -38.32
C GLU A 164 48.42 3.56 -38.03
N ARG A 165 48.90 2.89 -39.08
CA ARG A 165 50.09 2.04 -39.10
C ARG A 165 51.34 2.88 -38.81
N LYS A 166 52.16 2.47 -37.83
CA LYS A 166 53.55 2.93 -37.65
C LYS A 166 54.51 1.72 -37.63
N PRO A 167 55.75 1.87 -38.15
CA PRO A 167 56.64 0.77 -38.55
C PRO A 167 57.24 0.03 -37.35
N PRO A 168 57.79 -1.19 -37.54
CA PRO A 168 58.18 -2.04 -36.43
C PRO A 168 59.62 -1.75 -36.02
N PHE A 169 59.88 -1.25 -34.81
CA PHE A 169 61.22 -1.32 -34.22
C PHE A 169 61.21 -1.60 -32.71
N GLN A 170 61.74 -2.79 -32.40
CA GLN A 170 62.46 -3.30 -31.22
C GLN A 170 61.92 -3.06 -29.79
N ARG A 171 61.53 -4.18 -29.15
CA ARG A 171 61.42 -4.31 -27.70
C ARG A 171 62.81 -4.20 -27.06
N VAL A 172 63.02 -3.17 -26.24
CA VAL A 172 64.09 -3.18 -25.23
C VAL A 172 63.53 -3.87 -24.00
N ASN A 173 64.06 -5.05 -23.68
CA ASN A 173 63.68 -5.79 -22.48
C ASN A 173 64.27 -5.09 -21.25
N ALA A 174 63.46 -4.33 -20.51
CA ALA A 174 63.81 -3.93 -19.16
C ALA A 174 63.67 -5.18 -18.26
N VAL A 175 64.81 -5.79 -17.92
CA VAL A 175 64.89 -6.89 -16.96
C VAL A 175 64.64 -6.30 -15.58
N TYR A 176 63.51 -6.67 -14.96
CA TYR A 176 63.24 -6.39 -13.56
C TYR A 176 64.19 -7.22 -12.69
N THR A 177 65.13 -6.59 -11.99
CA THR A 177 65.93 -7.23 -10.94
C THR A 177 65.15 -7.20 -9.63
N PRO A 178 64.74 -8.34 -9.05
CA PRO A 178 64.13 -8.38 -7.73
C PRO A 178 65.14 -7.89 -6.69
N LEU A 179 64.71 -7.10 -5.71
CA LEU A 179 65.58 -6.78 -4.57
C LEU A 179 65.92 -8.06 -3.81
N THR A 180 67.22 -8.40 -3.77
CA THR A 180 67.74 -9.61 -3.12
C THR A 180 67.86 -9.49 -1.60
N VAL A 181 67.48 -8.34 -1.03
CA VAL A 181 67.53 -8.07 0.41
C VAL A 181 66.13 -7.75 0.95
N PRO A 182 65.75 -8.26 2.13
CA PRO A 182 64.48 -7.90 2.76
C PRO A 182 64.41 -6.39 3.01
N ILE A 183 63.22 -5.81 2.81
CA ILE A 183 62.96 -4.37 3.00
C ILE A 183 63.42 -3.86 4.37
N THR A 184 63.39 -4.70 5.40
CA THR A 184 63.84 -4.36 6.76
C THR A 184 65.33 -4.03 6.86
N GLN A 185 66.19 -4.56 5.98
CA GLN A 185 67.60 -4.18 5.91
C GLN A 185 67.83 -2.89 5.12
N ALA A 186 66.99 -2.60 4.13
CA ALA A 186 67.08 -1.35 3.36
C ALA A 186 66.70 -0.12 4.20
N PHE A 187 65.79 -0.28 5.17
CA PHE A 187 65.41 0.80 6.09
C PHE A 187 66.49 1.13 7.12
N MET A 188 67.25 0.15 7.63
CA MET A 188 68.33 0.43 8.60
C MET A 188 69.51 1.20 8.00
N ALA A 189 69.76 1.07 6.69
CA ALA A 189 70.85 1.77 6.00
C ALA A 189 70.54 3.26 5.68
N VAL A 190 69.30 3.71 5.92
CA VAL A 190 68.89 5.11 5.75
C VAL A 190 69.01 5.90 7.06
N GLU A 191 69.03 5.23 8.22
CA GLU A 191 69.11 5.87 9.55
C GLU A 191 70.53 6.02 10.10
N GLU A 192 71.57 5.51 9.44
CA GLU A 192 72.97 5.64 9.88
C GLU A 192 73.76 6.69 9.07
N LYS A 193 73.13 7.85 8.85
CA LYS A 193 73.80 9.02 8.29
C LYS A 193 73.21 10.32 8.84
N ASP A 194 73.37 10.53 10.14
CA ASP A 194 73.54 11.83 10.79
C ASP A 194 74.32 11.65 12.10
#